data_AF-A0A0A6YY08-F1
#
_entry.id   AF-A0A0A6YY08-F1
#
_cell.length_a   1.000
_cell.length_b   1.000
_cell.length_c   1.000
_cell.angle_alpha   90.00
_cell.angle_beta   90.00
_cell.angle_gamma   90.00
#
_symmetry.space_group_name_H-M   'P 1'
#
loop_
_entity.id
_entity.type
_entity.pdbx_description
1 polymer ?
#
loop_
_entity_poly.entity_id
_entity_poly.type
_entity_poly.pdbx_seq_one_letter_code
_entity_poly.pdbx_strand_id
1 'polypeptide(L)'
;VGVTVAQTTMEPHLLEACVRDVLNDAAPRAMAVLEPLQVVITNFPAPKPLDIRVPNFPADETKGFHQVPFASTVFIERSDFKEESEPGYKRLASGQPVGLRHTGYVIELQNIVRGSSGCVERLEVTCRRADAGEKPKAFIHWIPAQEPRRPC
;
A
#
# COMPACT_ATOMS: atom_id res chain seq x y z
N VAL A 1 -2.97 -33.86 -7.74
CA VAL A 1 -3.09 -35.16 -7.06
C VAL A 1 -3.35 -36.23 -8.11
N GLY A 2 -2.63 -37.34 -8.08
CA GLY A 2 -2.87 -38.50 -8.96
C GLY A 2 -3.75 -39.54 -8.28
N VAL A 3 -4.51 -40.31 -9.05
CA VAL A 3 -5.42 -41.34 -8.51
C VAL A 3 -4.64 -42.62 -8.21
N THR A 4 -4.70 -43.10 -6.97
CA THR A 4 -4.14 -44.39 -6.54
C THR A 4 -5.13 -45.09 -5.60
N VAL A 5 -5.01 -46.41 -5.43
CA VAL A 5 -5.82 -47.21 -4.49
C VAL A 5 -5.37 -47.10 -3.04
N ALA A 6 -4.30 -46.35 -2.75
CA ALA A 6 -3.73 -46.20 -1.42
C ALA A 6 -4.39 -45.04 -0.66
N GLN A 7 -4.68 -45.24 0.62
CA GLN A 7 -5.12 -44.14 1.50
C GLN A 7 -3.99 -43.13 1.65
N THR A 8 -4.25 -41.89 1.24
CA THR A 8 -3.30 -40.79 1.33
C THR A 8 -3.93 -39.64 2.11
N THR A 9 -3.26 -39.20 3.17
CA THR A 9 -3.64 -37.98 3.90
C THR A 9 -2.85 -36.82 3.32
N MET A 10 -3.54 -35.77 2.90
CA MET A 10 -2.92 -34.55 2.36
C MET A 10 -2.94 -33.44 3.41
N GLU A 11 -1.84 -32.70 3.50
CA GLU A 11 -1.78 -31.53 4.35
C GLU A 11 -2.61 -30.37 3.76
N PRO A 12 -3.37 -29.62 4.57
CA PRO A 12 -4.15 -28.48 4.10
C PRO A 12 -3.34 -27.43 3.34
N HIS A 13 -2.06 -27.25 3.69
CA HIS A 13 -1.15 -26.29 3.05
C HIS A 13 -0.97 -26.53 1.55
N LEU A 14 -1.05 -27.79 1.09
CA LEU A 14 -0.96 -28.11 -0.34
C LEU A 14 -2.16 -27.56 -1.11
N LEU A 15 -3.35 -27.64 -0.52
CA LEU A 15 -4.56 -27.06 -1.12
C LEU A 15 -4.47 -25.53 -1.16
N GLU A 16 -4.00 -24.90 -0.07
CA GLU A 16 -3.79 -23.45 -0.03
C GLU A 16 -2.76 -22.99 -1.08
N ALA A 17 -1.68 -23.74 -1.28
CA ALA A 17 -0.69 -23.45 -2.31
C ALA A 17 -1.30 -23.48 -3.71
N CYS A 18 -2.05 -24.53 -4.04
CA CYS A 18 -2.74 -24.61 -5.33
C CYS A 18 -3.73 -23.46 -5.54
N VAL A 19 -4.50 -23.09 -4.51
CA VAL A 19 -5.42 -21.95 -4.59
C VAL A 19 -4.66 -20.64 -4.78
N ARG A 20 -3.54 -20.43 -4.08
CA ARG A 20 -2.69 -19.24 -4.23
C ARG A 20 -2.13 -19.12 -5.64
N ASP A 21 -1.67 -20.22 -6.24
CA ASP A 21 -1.14 -20.22 -7.61
C ASP A 21 -2.21 -19.82 -8.62
N VAL A 22 -3.40 -20.42 -8.53
CA VAL A 22 -4.53 -20.09 -9.42
C VAL A 22 -4.96 -18.62 -9.25
N LEU A 23 -5.09 -18.15 -8.01
CA LEU A 23 -5.48 -16.77 -7.73
C LEU A 23 -4.39 -15.77 -8.12
N ASN A 24 -3.12 -16.15 -8.04
CA ASN A 24 -2.03 -15.31 -8.51
C ASN A 24 -2.13 -15.05 -10.01
N ASP A 25 -2.67 -15.97 -10.81
CA ASP A 25 -2.80 -15.75 -12.26
C ASP A 25 -4.14 -15.13 -12.67
N ALA A 26 -5.21 -15.44 -11.94
CA ALA A 26 -6.58 -15.06 -12.30
C ALA A 26 -7.11 -13.81 -11.59
N ALA A 27 -6.64 -13.48 -10.38
CA ALA A 27 -7.22 -12.40 -9.58
C ALA A 27 -6.58 -11.03 -9.88
N PRO A 28 -7.38 -9.97 -10.14
CA PRO A 28 -6.86 -8.62 -10.29
C PRO A 28 -6.35 -8.09 -8.93
N ARG A 29 -5.24 -7.37 -8.96
CA ARG A 29 -4.62 -6.76 -7.78
C ARG A 29 -5.34 -5.47 -7.46
N ALA A 30 -5.80 -5.36 -6.22
CA ALA A 30 -6.35 -4.15 -5.64
C ALA A 30 -5.52 -3.76 -4.41
N MET A 31 -5.50 -2.46 -4.10
CA MET A 31 -4.97 -1.95 -2.84
C MET A 31 -6.13 -1.77 -1.87
N ALA A 32 -6.02 -2.36 -0.69
CA ALA A 32 -6.97 -2.21 0.40
C ALA A 32 -6.19 -1.92 1.69
N VAL A 33 -6.72 -1.02 2.50
CA VAL A 33 -6.19 -0.70 3.83
C VAL A 33 -7.23 -1.13 4.84
N LEU A 34 -6.86 -2.03 5.77
CA LEU A 34 -7.79 -2.59 6.74
C LEU A 34 -7.90 -1.71 7.99
N GLU A 35 -6.74 -1.22 8.46
CA GLU A 35 -6.61 -0.30 9.57
C GLU A 35 -6.12 1.07 9.04
N PRO A 36 -7.04 1.95 8.61
CA PRO A 36 -6.66 3.20 7.98
C PRO A 36 -5.98 4.15 8.98
N LEU A 37 -4.79 4.60 8.60
CA LEU A 37 -4.08 5.71 9.22
C LEU A 37 -4.00 6.87 8.23
N GLN A 38 -4.54 8.02 8.62
CA GLN A 38 -4.60 9.19 7.76
C GLN A 38 -3.21 9.82 7.60
N VAL A 39 -2.85 10.12 6.36
CA VAL A 39 -1.60 10.78 6.01
C VAL A 39 -1.89 12.02 5.16
N VAL A 40 -1.38 13.16 5.60
CA VAL A 40 -1.54 14.46 4.94
C VAL A 40 -0.18 14.90 4.40
N ILE A 41 -0.11 15.05 3.08
CA ILE A 41 1.06 15.52 2.35
C ILE A 41 1.02 17.06 2.32
N THR A 42 1.94 17.69 3.04
CA THR A 42 1.98 19.16 3.20
C THR A 42 2.52 19.87 1.97
N ASN A 43 3.46 19.26 1.24
CA ASN A 43 4.08 19.80 0.03
C ASN A 43 3.56 19.09 -1.25
N PHE A 44 2.25 18.92 -1.36
CA PHE A 44 1.67 18.24 -2.51
C PHE A 44 1.84 19.09 -3.79
N PRO A 45 2.42 18.55 -4.88
CA PRO A 45 2.91 19.34 -6.00
C PRO A 45 1.81 19.85 -6.95
N ALA A 46 0.56 19.37 -6.80
CA ALA A 46 -0.52 19.67 -7.72
C ALA A 46 -1.78 20.20 -6.99
N PRO A 47 -2.53 21.15 -7.58
CA PRO A 47 -3.79 21.62 -6.99
C PRO A 47 -4.95 20.61 -7.12
N LYS A 48 -4.77 19.55 -7.93
CA LYS A 48 -5.77 18.52 -8.21
C LYS A 48 -5.20 17.12 -7.96
N PRO A 49 -6.05 16.12 -7.67
CA PRO A 49 -5.61 14.73 -7.60
C PRO A 49 -4.97 14.27 -8.92
N LEU A 50 -3.91 13.48 -8.80
CA LEU A 50 -3.18 12.87 -9.92
C LEU A 50 -3.73 11.47 -10.17
N ASP A 51 -4.11 11.15 -11.41
CA ASP A 51 -4.57 9.79 -11.74
C ASP A 51 -3.38 8.84 -11.91
N ILE A 52 -3.22 7.93 -10.95
CA ILE A 52 -2.15 6.93 -10.95
C ILE A 52 -2.65 5.66 -11.64
N ARG A 53 -1.92 5.20 -12.66
CA ARG A 53 -2.24 3.95 -13.38
C ARG A 53 -1.62 2.77 -12.63
N VAL A 54 -2.48 1.87 -12.16
CA VAL A 54 -2.07 0.66 -11.43
C VAL A 54 -2.38 -0.57 -12.29
N PRO A 55 -1.40 -1.44 -12.58
CA PRO A 55 -1.63 -2.65 -13.34
C PRO A 55 -2.47 -3.64 -12.54
N ASN A 56 -3.50 -4.22 -13.18
CA ASN A 56 -4.34 -5.24 -12.55
C ASN A 56 -3.57 -6.54 -12.31
N PHE A 57 -2.63 -6.88 -13.21
CA PHE A 57 -1.85 -8.11 -13.14
C PHE A 57 -0.36 -7.75 -13.23
N PRO A 58 0.43 -7.96 -12.16
CA PRO A 58 1.86 -7.64 -12.16
C PRO A 58 2.66 -8.45 -13.19
N ALA A 59 2.22 -9.67 -13.49
CA ALA A 59 2.87 -10.55 -14.45
C ALA A 59 2.51 -10.23 -15.90
N ASP A 60 1.41 -9.50 -16.14
CA ASP A 60 0.91 -9.22 -17.48
C ASP A 60 0.20 -7.87 -17.52
N GLU A 61 0.95 -6.83 -17.87
CA GLU A 61 0.46 -5.46 -18.00
C GLU A 61 -0.56 -5.30 -19.14
N THR A 62 -0.65 -6.26 -20.07
CA THR A 62 -1.62 -6.21 -21.17
C THR A 62 -3.06 -6.49 -20.71
N LYS A 63 -3.23 -7.13 -19.54
CA LYS A 63 -4.53 -7.41 -18.92
C LYS A 63 -5.20 -6.19 -18.28
N GLY A 64 -4.68 -5.00 -18.54
CA GLY A 64 -5.32 -3.72 -18.23
C GLY A 64 -4.86 -3.08 -16.92
N PHE A 65 -5.35 -1.86 -16.74
CA PHE A 65 -4.99 -0.98 -15.63
C PHE A 65 -6.26 -0.36 -15.05
N HIS A 66 -6.22 -0.07 -13.75
CA HIS A 66 -7.19 0.81 -13.11
C HIS A 66 -6.52 2.12 -12.71
N GLN A 67 -7.31 3.19 -12.64
CA GLN A 67 -6.85 4.50 -12.22
C GLN A 67 -7.22 4.74 -10.76
N VAL A 68 -6.25 5.17 -9.97
CA VAL A 68 -6.43 5.52 -8.56
C VAL A 68 -6.09 7.00 -8.39
N PRO A 69 -7.01 7.84 -7.90
CA PRO A 69 -6.72 9.26 -7.66
C PRO A 69 -5.74 9.39 -6.50
N PHE A 70 -4.63 10.08 -6.70
CA PHE A 70 -3.66 10.40 -5.67
C PHE A 70 -3.81 11.87 -5.29
N ALA A 71 -4.26 12.13 -4.06
CA ALA A 71 -4.49 13.48 -3.55
C ALA A 71 -3.49 13.82 -2.44
N SER A 72 -3.58 15.04 -1.92
CA SER A 72 -2.79 15.49 -0.75
C SER A 72 -3.09 14.67 0.51
N THR A 73 -4.25 14.02 0.60
CA THR A 73 -4.60 13.15 1.72
C THR A 73 -4.81 11.72 1.23
N VAL A 74 -4.15 10.79 1.91
CA VAL A 74 -4.21 9.34 1.64
C VAL A 74 -4.33 8.57 2.94
N PHE A 75 -4.75 7.31 2.85
CA PHE A 75 -4.70 6.37 3.96
C PHE A 75 -3.66 5.29 3.69
N ILE A 76 -2.90 4.95 4.73
CA ILE A 76 -1.97 3.82 4.75
C ILE A 76 -2.38 2.85 5.86
N GLU A 77 -1.79 1.67 5.87
CA GLU A 77 -1.98 0.74 6.99
C GLU A 77 -1.37 1.31 8.27
N ARG A 78 -2.09 1.21 9.40
CA ARG A 78 -1.56 1.59 10.71
C ARG A 78 -0.28 0.80 11.05
N SER A 79 -0.19 -0.45 10.61
CA SER A 79 1.01 -1.30 10.77
C SER A 79 2.18 -0.91 9.84
N ASP A 80 1.95 -0.05 8.86
CA ASP A 80 3.00 0.51 7.98
C ASP A 80 3.72 1.72 8.58
N PHE A 81 3.29 2.18 9.76
CA PHE A 81 3.91 3.26 10.52
C PHE A 81 4.42 2.80 11.89
N LYS A 82 5.62 3.23 12.25
CA LYS A 82 6.16 3.15 13.62
C LYS A 82 6.89 4.45 13.96
N GLU A 83 6.81 4.88 15.21
CA GLU A 83 7.54 6.07 15.66
C GLU A 83 9.05 5.82 15.71
N GLU A 84 9.44 4.72 16.35
CA GLU A 84 10.83 4.26 16.43
C GLU A 84 11.06 3.10 15.47
N SER A 85 12.11 3.20 14.65
CA SER A 85 12.51 2.14 13.73
C SER A 85 13.25 1.03 14.48
N GLU A 86 12.83 -0.22 14.29
CA GLU A 86 13.56 -1.39 14.79
C GLU A 86 14.47 -1.98 13.70
N PRO A 87 15.55 -2.71 14.07
CA PRO A 87 16.39 -3.41 13.12
C PRO A 87 15.56 -4.36 12.24
N GLY A 88 15.54 -4.12 10.92
CA GLY A 88 14.76 -4.89 9.96
C GLY A 88 13.41 -4.27 9.56
N TYR A 89 12.96 -3.20 10.22
CA TYR A 89 11.77 -2.46 9.81
C TYR A 89 12.07 -1.57 8.59
N LYS A 90 11.37 -1.80 7.48
CA LYS A 90 11.62 -1.09 6.20
C LYS A 90 10.51 -0.11 5.80
N ARG A 91 9.50 0.07 6.65
CA ARG A 91 8.31 0.90 6.38
C ARG A 91 8.48 2.30 6.96
N LEU A 92 7.41 3.10 7.06
CA LEU A 92 7.49 4.50 7.47
C LEU A 92 7.87 4.61 8.95
N ALA A 93 8.95 5.32 9.24
CA ALA A 93 9.34 5.66 10.60
C ALA A 93 10.00 7.05 10.66
N SER A 94 10.23 7.55 11.88
CA SER A 94 10.95 8.81 12.06
C SER A 94 12.34 8.74 11.42
N GLY A 95 12.64 9.66 10.49
CA GLY A 95 13.88 9.66 9.71
C GLY A 95 14.01 8.54 8.67
N GLN A 96 12.96 7.72 8.46
CA GLN A 96 12.95 6.67 7.44
C GLN A 96 11.83 6.88 6.42
N PRO A 97 12.17 7.36 5.21
CA PRO A 97 11.19 7.57 4.15
C PRO A 97 10.74 6.25 3.51
N VAL A 98 9.50 6.23 3.01
CA VAL A 98 8.89 5.07 2.33
C VAL A 98 8.28 5.48 0.99
N GLY A 99 8.33 4.58 0.02
CA GLY A 99 7.70 4.79 -1.28
C GLY A 99 6.21 4.48 -1.23
N LEU A 100 5.39 5.27 -1.92
CA LEU A 100 4.01 4.90 -2.19
C LEU A 100 3.95 4.07 -3.47
N ARG A 101 3.32 2.90 -3.41
CA ARG A 101 3.25 1.98 -4.55
C ARG A 101 2.59 2.64 -5.76
N HIS A 102 3.19 2.48 -6.94
CA HIS A 102 2.75 3.01 -8.25
C HIS A 102 2.75 4.54 -8.43
N THR A 103 2.84 5.34 -7.38
CA THR A 103 2.77 6.81 -7.52
C THR A 103 4.06 7.44 -8.05
N GLY A 104 5.21 6.78 -7.83
CA GLY A 104 6.52 7.35 -8.08
C GLY A 104 6.95 8.41 -7.06
N TYR A 105 6.21 8.54 -5.95
CA TYR A 105 6.52 9.45 -4.85
C TYR A 105 7.00 8.68 -3.61
N VAL A 106 7.91 9.32 -2.89
CA VAL A 106 8.45 8.90 -1.61
C VAL A 106 7.95 9.88 -0.57
N ILE A 107 7.40 9.38 0.53
CA ILE A 107 6.93 10.18 1.65
C ILE A 107 7.90 10.09 2.83
N GLU A 108 8.01 11.17 3.56
CA GLU A 108 8.87 11.30 4.75
C GLU A 108 8.08 11.96 5.88
N LEU A 109 8.19 11.38 7.07
CA LEU A 109 7.50 11.87 8.26
C LEU A 109 8.03 13.24 8.69
N GLN A 110 7.12 14.19 8.88
CA GLN A 110 7.44 15.52 9.43
C GLN A 110 6.87 15.68 10.83
N ASN A 111 5.61 15.30 11.03
CA ASN A 111 4.93 15.49 12.29
C ASN A 111 3.88 14.40 12.53
N ILE A 112 3.68 14.08 13.81
CA ILE A 112 2.72 13.06 14.26
C ILE A 112 1.64 13.78 15.05
N VAL A 113 0.42 13.76 14.53
CA VAL A 113 -0.73 14.36 15.22
C VAL A 113 -1.42 13.30 16.05
N ARG A 114 -1.35 13.49 17.36
CA ARG A 114 -1.99 12.62 18.35
C ARG A 114 -3.30 13.26 18.80
N GLY A 115 -4.33 12.43 18.94
CA GLY A 115 -5.61 12.83 19.52
C GLY A 115 -5.53 12.97 21.03
N SER A 116 -6.66 13.36 21.64
CA SER A 116 -6.82 13.52 23.08
C SER A 116 -6.59 12.23 23.89
N SER A 117 -6.70 11.06 23.25
CA SER A 117 -6.43 9.75 23.86
C SER A 117 -4.95 9.33 23.80
N GLY A 118 -4.06 10.14 23.21
CA GLY A 118 -2.66 9.78 22.98
C GLY A 118 -2.44 8.85 21.79
N CYS A 119 -3.50 8.40 21.11
CA CYS A 119 -3.41 7.63 19.87
C CYS A 119 -3.03 8.51 18.68
N VAL A 120 -2.27 7.95 17.73
CA VAL A 120 -1.97 8.61 16.45
C VAL A 120 -3.24 8.68 15.61
N GLU A 121 -3.71 9.90 15.33
CA GLU A 121 -4.88 10.18 14.49
C GLU A 121 -4.47 10.38 13.04
N ARG A 122 -3.46 11.23 12.81
CA ARG A 122 -2.96 11.52 11.47
C ARG A 122 -1.46 11.81 11.46
N LEU A 123 -0.84 11.58 10.31
CA LEU A 123 0.56 11.89 10.05
C LEU A 123 0.64 13.05 9.07
N GLU A 124 1.58 13.96 9.31
CA GLU A 124 1.98 14.97 8.34
C GLU A 124 3.30 14.56 7.72
N VAL A 125 3.31 14.50 6.41
CA VAL A 125 4.45 14.04 5.63
C VAL A 125 4.78 15.05 4.53
N THR A 126 6.03 15.05 4.11
CA THR A 126 6.45 15.66 2.85
C THR A 126 6.59 14.58 1.80
N CYS A 127 6.23 14.88 0.56
CA CYS A 127 6.51 14.00 -0.57
C CYS A 127 7.63 14.55 -1.44
N ARG A 128 8.42 13.65 -2.02
CA ARG A 128 9.38 13.95 -3.09
C ARG A 128 9.26 12.89 -4.18
N ARG A 129 9.68 13.22 -5.39
CA ARG A 129 9.73 12.21 -6.45
C ARG A 129 10.83 11.19 -6.15
N ALA A 130 10.58 9.92 -6.48
CA ALA A 130 11.49 8.81 -6.21
C ALA A 130 12.80 8.89 -7.03
N ASP A 131 12.81 9.63 -8.13
CA ASP A 131 13.97 9.89 -9.00
C ASP A 131 14.86 11.04 -8.51
N ALA A 132 14.32 11.93 -7.67
CA ALA A 132 14.99 13.16 -7.24
C ALA A 132 15.82 13.02 -5.94
N GLY A 133 15.96 11.82 -5.38
CA GLY A 133 16.71 11.63 -4.13
C GLY A 133 16.94 10.17 -3.77
N GLU A 134 17.21 9.92 -2.48
CA GLU A 134 17.54 8.59 -1.97
C GLU A 134 16.38 7.60 -2.20
N LYS A 135 16.70 6.38 -2.64
CA LYS A 135 15.67 5.36 -2.88
C LYS A 135 15.10 4.87 -1.54
N PRO A 136 13.78 4.75 -1.40
CA PRO A 136 13.18 4.25 -0.17
C PRO A 136 13.53 2.76 0.01
N LYS A 137 13.56 2.32 1.28
CA LYS A 137 13.85 0.91 1.61
C LYS A 137 12.71 -0.04 1.25
N ALA A 138 11.48 0.46 1.18
CA ALA A 138 10.30 -0.30 0.78
C ALA A 138 9.24 0.59 0.13
N PHE A 139 8.26 -0.06 -0.49
CA PHE A 139 7.04 0.55 -0.99
C PHE A 139 5.85 -0.03 -0.25
N ILE A 140 4.94 0.82 0.20
CA ILE A 140 3.71 0.43 0.91
C ILE A 140 2.48 0.70 0.05
N HIS A 141 1.40 -0.05 0.29
CA HIS A 141 0.11 0.21 -0.31
C HIS A 141 -0.54 1.41 0.36
N TRP A 142 -1.44 2.05 -0.37
CA TRP A 142 -2.18 3.21 0.08
C TRP A 142 -3.51 3.25 -0.66
N ILE A 143 -4.48 3.96 -0.10
CA ILE A 143 -5.74 4.28 -0.76
C ILE A 143 -5.98 5.79 -0.70
N PRO A 144 -6.66 6.38 -1.69
CA PRO A 144 -7.11 7.76 -1.58
C PRO A 144 -7.97 7.95 -0.34
N ALA A 145 -7.81 9.09 0.32
CA ALA A 145 -8.86 9.55 1.22
C ALA A 145 -10.09 9.83 0.36
N GLN A 146 -11.11 9.00 0.51
CA GLN A 146 -12.31 9.08 -0.30
C GLN A 146 -12.89 10.49 -0.22
N GLU A 147 -13.00 11.17 -1.36
CA GLU A 147 -14.17 12.02 -1.56
C GLU A 147 -15.36 11.04 -1.66
N PRO A 148 -16.45 11.20 -0.89
CA PRO A 148 -17.59 10.30 -0.95
C PRO A 148 -18.12 10.27 -2.39
N ARG A 149 -17.73 9.25 -3.15
CA ARG A 149 -18.32 8.99 -4.46
C ARG A 149 -19.73 8.50 -4.18
N ARG A 150 -20.70 9.40 -4.33
CA ARG A 150 -22.11 9.05 -4.40
C ARG A 150 -22.23 7.89 -5.41
N PRO A 151 -22.78 6.73 -5.01
CA PRO A 151 -23.14 5.73 -6.00
C PRO A 151 -24.21 6.36 -6.91
N CYS A 152 -23.96 6.32 -8.22
CA CYS A 152 -24.95 6.58 -9.24
C CYS A 152 -25.98 5.45 -9.25
#